data_AF-A0A143BM44-F1
#
_entry.id   AF-A0A143BM44-F1
#
_cell.length_a   1.000
_cell.length_b   1.000
_cell.length_c   1.000
_cell.angle_alpha   90.00
_cell.angle_beta   90.00
_cell.angle_gamma   90.00
#
_symmetry.space_group_name_H-M   'P 1'
#
loop_
_entity.id
_entity.type
_entity.pdbx_description
1 polymer ?
#
loop_
_entity_poly.entity_id
_entity_poly.type
_entity_poly.pdbx_seq_one_letter_code
_entity_poly.pdbx_strand_id
1 'polypeptide(L)'
;MRAPSRLLLPALALLVSVGPLVAARATPHLIWIGTAIGRDGATLRGDLEMFAGKADNTTFVELAIRKDVPGAARSWRVMRGSCATPRGAFADAGSFPLIRIGKEAKGVNSVTLPVALPDTGDFHVTVAASPTATRVLACGDLVLDD
;
A
#
# COMPACT_ATOMS: atom_id res chain seq x y z
N MET A 1 -25.65 -59.54 61.02
CA MET A 1 -24.59 -59.57 59.99
C MET A 1 -25.00 -58.65 58.84
N ARG A 2 -24.01 -58.00 58.20
CA ARG A 2 -24.06 -56.97 57.12
C ARG A 2 -24.96 -57.40 55.93
N ALA A 3 -25.52 -56.56 55.05
CA ALA A 3 -25.11 -55.28 54.47
C ALA A 3 -26.31 -54.54 53.79
N PRO A 4 -26.20 -53.22 53.48
CA PRO A 4 -27.24 -52.47 52.77
C PRO A 4 -27.05 -52.48 51.24
N SER A 5 -28.12 -52.71 50.47
CA SER A 5 -28.15 -52.50 49.02
C SER A 5 -28.37 -51.02 48.71
N ARG A 6 -27.33 -50.34 48.22
CA ARG A 6 -27.40 -48.96 47.76
C ARG A 6 -27.79 -48.93 46.28
N LEU A 7 -28.89 -48.25 45.96
CA LEU A 7 -29.18 -47.81 44.59
C LEU A 7 -28.08 -46.86 44.12
N LEU A 8 -27.51 -47.13 42.96
CA LEU A 8 -26.60 -46.24 42.23
C LEU A 8 -27.33 -45.77 40.96
N LEU A 9 -27.80 -44.52 40.99
CA LEU A 9 -28.15 -43.79 39.77
C LEU A 9 -26.86 -43.15 39.24
N PRO A 10 -26.44 -43.40 37.99
CA PRO A 10 -25.35 -42.64 37.39
C PRO A 10 -25.88 -41.26 36.97
N ALA A 11 -25.31 -40.21 37.56
CA ALA A 11 -25.51 -38.84 37.14
C ALA A 11 -24.90 -38.62 35.75
N LEU A 12 -25.73 -38.20 34.79
CA LEU A 12 -25.30 -37.78 33.46
C LEU A 12 -24.57 -36.43 33.59
N ALA A 13 -23.25 -36.42 33.46
CA ALA A 13 -22.46 -35.18 33.40
C ALA A 13 -22.48 -34.63 31.96
N LEU A 14 -23.21 -33.55 31.74
CA LEU A 14 -23.16 -32.75 30.50
C LEU A 14 -21.83 -31.98 30.45
N LEU A 15 -20.89 -32.48 29.65
CA LEU A 15 -19.66 -31.77 29.30
C LEU A 15 -19.99 -30.69 28.26
N VAL A 16 -20.14 -29.44 28.70
CA VAL A 16 -20.15 -28.27 27.79
C VAL A 16 -18.70 -28.00 27.39
N SER A 17 -18.34 -28.36 26.16
CA SER A 17 -17.04 -28.03 25.57
C SER A 17 -16.99 -26.54 25.25
N VAL A 18 -16.39 -25.76 26.13
CA VAL A 18 -15.97 -24.39 25.81
C VAL A 18 -14.76 -24.48 24.87
N GLY A 19 -15.02 -24.48 23.56
CA GLY A 19 -13.95 -24.38 22.56
C GLY A 19 -13.27 -23.02 22.66
N PRO A 20 -11.94 -22.93 22.45
CA PRO A 20 -11.28 -21.63 22.42
C PRO A 20 -11.79 -20.84 21.21
N LEU A 21 -12.37 -19.66 21.48
CA LEU A 21 -12.62 -18.66 20.46
C LEU A 21 -11.25 -18.20 19.92
N VAL A 22 -10.84 -18.76 18.79
CA VAL A 22 -9.74 -18.19 18.01
C VAL A 22 -10.26 -16.87 17.47
N ALA A 23 -9.92 -15.77 18.14
CA ALA A 23 -10.18 -14.44 17.62
C ALA A 23 -9.41 -14.29 16.31
N ALA A 24 -10.13 -14.27 15.18
CA ALA A 24 -9.56 -13.85 13.92
C ALA A 24 -9.09 -12.39 14.10
N ARG A 25 -7.77 -12.18 14.15
CA ARG A 25 -7.22 -10.83 14.10
C ARG A 25 -7.51 -10.30 12.71
N ALA A 26 -8.38 -9.31 12.60
CA ALA A 26 -8.46 -8.50 11.39
C ALA A 26 -7.08 -7.90 11.16
N THR A 27 -6.44 -8.22 10.04
CA THR A 27 -5.23 -7.52 9.62
C THR A 27 -5.62 -6.07 9.34
N PRO A 28 -4.95 -5.08 9.95
CA PRO A 28 -5.22 -3.68 9.61
C PRO A 28 -5.01 -3.49 8.11
N HIS A 29 -5.95 -2.81 7.47
CA HIS A 29 -5.86 -2.45 6.06
C HIS A 29 -4.91 -1.27 5.92
N LEU A 30 -3.60 -1.53 6.01
CA LEU A 30 -2.57 -0.50 5.86
C LEU A 30 -2.53 -0.01 4.40
N ILE A 31 -2.88 1.26 4.20
CA ILE A 31 -2.83 1.92 2.88
C ILE A 31 -2.08 3.23 3.05
N TRP A 32 -1.15 3.51 2.17
CA TRP A 32 -0.52 4.82 2.04
C TRP A 32 -1.17 5.57 0.89
N ILE A 33 -1.73 6.75 1.16
CA ILE A 33 -2.38 7.59 0.17
C ILE A 33 -1.67 8.93 0.02
N GLY A 34 -1.78 9.55 -1.14
CA GLY A 34 -1.22 10.88 -1.32
C GLY A 34 -1.68 11.56 -2.59
N THR A 35 -1.23 12.79 -2.77
CA THR A 35 -1.46 13.53 -4.02
C THR A 35 -0.16 14.16 -4.49
N ALA A 36 0.32 13.74 -5.67
CA ALA A 36 1.41 14.41 -6.36
C ALA A 36 0.92 15.73 -6.96
N ILE A 37 1.53 16.84 -6.56
CA ILE A 37 1.19 18.18 -7.06
C ILE A 37 2.32 18.69 -7.96
N GLY A 38 1.94 19.21 -9.12
CA GLY A 38 2.85 19.85 -10.05
C GLY A 38 3.59 21.04 -9.44
N ARG A 39 4.87 21.18 -9.78
CA ARG A 39 5.79 22.24 -9.36
C ARG A 39 6.43 22.92 -10.56
N ASP A 40 7.03 24.09 -10.34
CA ASP A 40 7.75 24.85 -11.36
C ASP A 40 6.92 25.11 -12.63
N GLY A 41 5.65 25.46 -12.45
CA GLY A 41 4.69 25.73 -13.52
C GLY A 41 4.03 24.50 -14.13
N ALA A 42 4.39 23.28 -13.72
CA ALA A 42 3.71 22.07 -14.16
C ALA A 42 2.29 21.99 -13.55
N THR A 43 1.29 21.69 -14.37
CA THR A 43 -0.12 21.64 -13.96
C THR A 43 -0.57 20.25 -13.51
N LEU A 44 0.28 19.24 -13.64
CA LEU A 44 -0.11 17.86 -13.38
C LEU A 44 -0.55 17.66 -11.92
N ARG A 45 -1.48 16.74 -11.72
CA ARG A 45 -1.87 16.20 -10.43
C ARG A 45 -1.91 14.69 -10.50
N GLY A 46 -1.41 14.00 -9.48
CA GLY A 46 -1.41 12.56 -9.40
C GLY A 46 -2.10 12.09 -8.14
N ASP A 47 -3.03 11.15 -8.21
CA ASP A 47 -3.56 10.45 -7.04
C ASP A 47 -2.71 9.19 -6.82
N LEU A 48 -2.33 8.92 -5.57
CA LEU A 48 -1.35 7.91 -5.19
C LEU A 48 -1.94 6.93 -4.19
N GLU A 49 -1.71 5.64 -4.42
CA GLU A 49 -2.04 4.58 -3.48
C GLU A 49 -0.89 3.58 -3.40
N MET A 50 -0.55 3.14 -2.19
CA MET A 50 0.46 2.12 -1.93
C MET A 50 -0.02 1.20 -0.80
N PHE A 51 -0.14 -0.09 -1.09
CA PHE A 51 -0.67 -1.10 -0.16
C PHE A 51 -0.03 -2.47 -0.41
N ALA A 52 -0.36 -3.46 0.42
CA ALA A 52 0.23 -4.78 0.34
C ALA A 52 -0.11 -5.45 -1.01
N GLY A 53 0.91 -6.01 -1.67
CA GLY A 53 0.70 -6.77 -2.89
C GLY A 53 0.05 -8.14 -2.60
N LYS A 54 -0.39 -8.82 -3.65
CA LYS A 54 -1.07 -10.13 -3.54
C LYS A 54 -0.15 -11.25 -3.03
N ALA A 55 1.16 -11.10 -3.20
CA ALA A 55 2.16 -12.06 -2.75
C ALA A 55 2.86 -11.52 -1.49
N ASP A 56 3.28 -12.42 -0.61
CA ASP A 56 4.03 -12.07 0.58
C ASP A 56 5.28 -11.25 0.23
N ASN A 57 5.60 -10.29 1.09
CA ASN A 57 6.74 -9.38 0.92
C ASN A 57 6.71 -8.58 -0.38
N THR A 58 5.52 -8.24 -0.87
CA THR A 58 5.36 -7.33 -2.01
C THR A 58 4.50 -6.11 -1.68
N THR A 59 4.72 -5.03 -2.41
CA THR A 59 4.00 -3.76 -2.29
C THR A 59 3.40 -3.41 -3.63
N PHE A 60 2.10 -3.21 -3.70
CA PHE A 60 1.44 -2.65 -4.88
C PHE A 60 1.40 -1.12 -4.77
N VAL A 61 1.72 -0.44 -5.87
CA VAL A 61 1.67 1.02 -5.96
C VAL A 61 0.93 1.41 -7.24
N GLU A 62 -0.01 2.34 -7.14
CA GLU A 62 -0.70 2.95 -8.26
C GLU A 62 -0.50 4.48 -8.27
N LEU A 63 -0.36 5.04 -9.47
CA LEU A 63 -0.35 6.47 -9.71
C LEU A 63 -1.26 6.81 -10.89
N ALA A 64 -2.27 7.64 -10.62
CA ALA A 64 -3.20 8.17 -11.61
C ALA A 64 -2.96 9.68 -11.83
N ILE A 65 -2.40 10.05 -12.98
CA ILE A 65 -2.11 11.43 -13.38
C ILE A 65 -3.28 12.05 -14.15
N ARG A 66 -3.55 13.34 -13.87
CA ARG A 66 -4.45 14.23 -14.62
C ARG A 66 -3.82 15.60 -14.84
N LYS A 67 -4.36 16.36 -15.80
CA LYS A 67 -3.92 17.74 -16.14
C LYS A 67 -2.45 17.83 -16.58
N ASP A 68 -1.95 16.78 -17.22
CA ASP A 68 -0.59 16.75 -17.78
C ASP A 68 -0.59 16.99 -19.30
N VAL A 69 0.58 16.98 -19.94
CA VAL A 69 0.74 17.21 -21.38
C VAL A 69 0.37 15.95 -22.17
N PRO A 70 -0.65 15.98 -23.05
CA PRO A 70 -0.99 14.85 -23.91
C PRO A 70 0.20 14.34 -24.73
N GLY A 71 0.36 13.02 -24.80
CA GLY A 71 1.47 12.37 -25.52
C GLY A 71 2.78 12.29 -24.74
N ALA A 72 2.88 12.91 -23.56
CA ALA A 72 4.08 12.80 -22.73
C ALA A 72 4.26 11.38 -22.17
N ALA A 73 5.53 11.02 -21.92
CA ALA A 73 5.91 9.84 -21.15
C ALA A 73 6.62 10.29 -19.87
N ARG A 74 6.03 9.98 -18.71
CA ARG A 74 6.55 10.36 -17.40
C ARG A 74 7.19 9.16 -16.72
N SER A 75 8.41 9.34 -16.20
CA SER A 75 8.95 8.42 -15.21
C SER A 75 8.44 8.82 -13.83
N TRP A 76 8.29 7.84 -12.95
CA TRP A 76 7.83 8.06 -11.60
C TRP A 76 8.46 7.02 -10.68
N ARG A 77 8.60 7.35 -9.39
CA ARG A 77 9.22 6.47 -8.39
C ARG A 77 8.67 6.77 -7.00
N VAL A 78 8.60 5.74 -6.16
CA VAL A 78 8.47 5.88 -4.71
C VAL A 78 9.87 6.09 -4.11
N MET A 79 9.98 7.06 -3.23
CA MET A 79 11.20 7.47 -2.55
C MET A 79 10.96 7.46 -1.04
N ARG A 80 11.99 7.22 -0.24
CA ARG A 80 11.96 7.40 1.21
C ARG A 80 12.08 8.89 1.57
N GLY A 81 11.60 9.27 2.75
CA GLY A 81 11.55 10.65 3.21
C GLY A 81 10.36 11.40 2.61
N SER A 82 10.42 12.72 2.67
CA SER A 82 9.39 13.61 2.11
C SER A 82 9.85 14.28 0.82
N CYS A 83 8.92 14.92 0.12
CA CYS A 83 9.18 15.80 -1.00
C CYS A 83 10.19 16.91 -0.69
N ALA A 84 10.24 17.38 0.57
CA ALA A 84 11.19 18.40 1.02
C ALA A 84 12.55 17.80 1.42
N THR A 85 12.56 16.57 1.92
CA THR A 85 13.75 15.90 2.45
C THR A 85 13.85 14.46 1.94
N PRO A 86 14.23 14.27 0.65
CA PRO A 86 14.33 12.94 0.06
C PRO A 86 15.48 12.13 0.68
N ARG A 87 15.23 10.83 0.92
CA ARG A 87 16.16 9.89 1.62
C ARG A 87 16.48 8.64 0.80
N GLY A 88 16.53 8.78 -0.52
CA GLY A 88 16.87 7.69 -1.44
C GLY A 88 15.66 6.88 -1.92
N ALA A 89 15.91 5.92 -2.81
CA ALA A 89 14.85 5.18 -3.50
C ALA A 89 14.25 4.07 -2.64
N PHE A 90 12.92 3.92 -2.68
CA PHE A 90 12.23 2.82 -1.98
C PHE A 90 12.52 1.46 -2.65
N ALA A 91 12.52 1.44 -3.98
CA ALA A 91 12.84 0.28 -4.81
C ALA A 91 13.70 0.71 -6.02
N ASP A 92 14.16 -0.28 -6.80
CA ASP A 92 14.98 -0.02 -7.98
C ASP A 92 14.27 0.87 -9.01
N ALA A 93 15.02 1.80 -9.60
CA ALA A 93 14.49 2.74 -10.58
C ALA A 93 13.85 2.05 -11.81
N GLY A 94 14.34 0.85 -12.16
CA GLY A 94 13.85 0.06 -13.28
C GLY A 94 12.54 -0.70 -12.99
N SER A 95 12.09 -0.76 -11.74
CA SER A 95 10.84 -1.44 -11.38
C SER A 95 9.61 -0.63 -11.82
N PHE A 96 9.74 0.68 -12.03
CA PHE A 96 8.62 1.57 -12.31
C PHE A 96 8.39 1.74 -13.81
N PRO A 97 7.29 1.22 -14.37
CA PRO A 97 6.97 1.42 -15.77
C PRO A 97 6.58 2.87 -16.06
N LEU A 98 6.90 3.38 -17.25
CA LEU A 98 6.54 4.76 -17.64
C LEU A 98 5.02 4.96 -17.67
N ILE A 99 4.55 6.12 -17.22
CA ILE A 99 3.17 6.55 -17.42
C ILE A 99 3.09 7.27 -18.76
N ARG A 100 2.24 6.76 -19.67
CA ARG A 100 1.92 7.44 -20.93
C ARG A 100 0.67 8.29 -20.74
N ILE A 101 0.78 9.58 -21.04
CA ILE A 101 -0.34 10.52 -20.95
C ILE A 101 -1.14 10.47 -22.24
N GLY A 102 -2.40 10.06 -22.14
CA GLY A 102 -3.35 10.01 -23.23
C GLY A 102 -3.83 11.39 -23.68
N LYS A 103 -4.68 11.40 -24.72
CA LYS A 103 -5.22 12.62 -25.33
C LYS A 103 -6.02 13.49 -24.36
N GLU A 104 -6.62 12.89 -23.32
CA GLU A 104 -7.37 13.59 -22.27
C GLU A 104 -6.49 14.23 -21.18
N ALA A 105 -5.17 14.33 -21.37
CA ALA A 105 -4.25 14.81 -20.35
C ALA A 105 -4.26 13.94 -19.06
N LYS A 106 -4.51 12.63 -19.22
CA LYS A 106 -4.57 11.64 -18.15
C LYS A 106 -3.68 10.43 -18.44
N GLY A 107 -3.18 9.76 -17.40
CA GLY A 107 -2.48 8.48 -17.53
C GLY A 107 -2.50 7.75 -16.20
N VAL A 108 -2.56 6.42 -16.22
CA VAL A 108 -2.55 5.58 -15.02
C VAL A 108 -1.50 4.50 -15.22
N ASN A 109 -0.76 4.17 -14.17
CA ASN A 109 0.07 2.98 -14.15
C ASN A 109 0.24 2.47 -12.72
N SER A 110 0.57 1.19 -12.61
CA SER A 110 0.79 0.54 -11.33
C SER A 110 1.93 -0.47 -11.42
N VAL A 111 2.46 -0.85 -10.27
CA VAL A 111 3.57 -1.79 -10.13
C VAL A 111 3.45 -2.60 -8.85
N THR A 112 3.82 -3.87 -8.90
CA THR A 112 4.10 -4.67 -7.71
C THR A 112 5.61 -4.74 -7.49
N LEU A 113 6.09 -4.16 -6.39
CA LEU A 113 7.50 -4.11 -6.02
C LEU A 113 7.85 -5.33 -5.12
N PRO A 114 9.04 -5.93 -5.28
CA PRO A 114 9.50 -7.05 -4.46
C PRO A 114 10.06 -6.58 -3.10
N VAL A 115 9.28 -5.77 -2.39
CA VAL A 115 9.58 -5.24 -1.06
C VAL A 115 8.29 -5.26 -0.24
N ALA A 116 8.38 -5.65 1.02
CA ALA A 116 7.24 -5.65 1.93
C ALA A 116 6.69 -4.23 2.13
N LEU A 117 5.36 -4.11 2.27
CA LEU A 117 4.71 -2.85 2.59
C LEU A 117 5.24 -2.34 3.94
N PRO A 118 5.79 -1.12 4.02
CA PRO A 118 6.17 -0.53 5.29
C PRO A 118 4.93 -0.17 6.12
N ASP A 119 4.97 -0.46 7.42
CA ASP A 119 3.98 -0.05 8.42
C ASP A 119 4.33 1.29 9.09
N THR A 120 5.53 1.79 8.83
CA THR A 120 6.10 2.99 9.44
C THR A 120 7.06 3.71 8.48
N GLY A 121 7.34 4.98 8.75
CA GLY A 121 8.30 5.80 8.01
C GLY A 121 7.66 6.90 7.17
N ASP A 122 8.48 7.55 6.36
CA ASP A 122 8.05 8.62 5.45
C ASP A 122 8.35 8.21 4.02
N PHE A 123 7.38 8.39 3.13
CA PHE A 123 7.50 8.08 1.72
C PHE A 123 6.87 9.17 0.87
N HIS A 124 7.36 9.32 -0.36
CA HIS A 124 6.76 10.21 -1.34
C HIS A 124 6.93 9.66 -2.74
N VAL A 125 6.09 10.11 -3.66
CA VAL A 125 6.22 9.82 -5.08
C VAL A 125 6.73 11.03 -5.82
N THR A 126 7.68 10.80 -6.71
CA THR A 126 8.18 11.80 -7.66
C THR A 126 7.74 11.45 -9.07
N VAL A 127 7.40 12.45 -9.88
CA VAL A 127 7.11 12.31 -11.31
C VAL A 127 8.06 13.21 -12.09
N ALA A 128 8.92 12.65 -12.93
CA ALA A 128 9.91 13.40 -13.71
C ALA A 128 9.45 13.69 -15.14
N ALA A 129 10.09 14.71 -15.73
CA ALA A 129 9.68 15.26 -17.03
C ALA A 129 9.79 14.26 -18.18
N SER A 130 10.73 13.32 -18.10
CA SER A 130 10.92 12.26 -19.08
C SER A 130 11.64 11.07 -18.42
N PRO A 131 11.81 9.93 -19.12
CA PRO A 131 12.52 8.77 -18.59
C PRO A 131 13.95 9.04 -18.13
N THR A 132 14.63 10.00 -18.77
CA THR A 132 16.04 10.34 -18.53
C THR A 132 16.22 11.70 -17.83
N ALA A 133 15.14 12.44 -17.59
CA ALA A 133 15.23 13.75 -16.96
C ALA A 133 15.46 13.63 -15.44
N THR A 134 16.32 14.50 -14.92
CA THR A 134 16.46 14.74 -13.48
C THR A 134 15.42 15.71 -12.94
N ARG A 135 14.84 16.56 -13.80
CA ARG A 135 13.79 17.51 -13.43
C ARG A 135 12.52 16.77 -13.03
N VAL A 136 12.12 16.96 -11.79
CA VAL A 136 10.87 16.42 -11.25
C VAL A 136 9.74 17.44 -11.42
N LEU A 137 8.69 17.07 -12.13
CA LEU A 137 7.53 17.92 -12.41
C LEU A 137 6.48 17.90 -11.30
N ALA A 138 6.35 16.81 -10.55
CA ALA A 138 5.45 16.74 -9.41
C ALA A 138 6.02 15.90 -8.29
N CYS A 139 5.57 16.19 -7.08
CA CYS A 139 5.88 15.43 -5.89
C CYS A 139 4.65 15.33 -4.99
N GLY A 140 4.47 14.19 -4.34
CA GLY A 140 3.40 13.99 -3.34
C GLY A 140 3.89 13.13 -2.20
N ASP A 141 3.80 13.65 -0.99
CA ASP A 141 4.02 12.87 0.23
C ASP A 141 2.90 11.85 0.39
N LEU A 142 3.27 10.65 0.85
CA LEU A 142 2.34 9.58 1.19
C LEU A 142 2.08 9.63 2.69
N VAL A 143 0.82 9.55 3.07
CA VAL A 143 0.34 9.48 4.45
C VAL A 143 -0.27 8.11 4.66
N LEU A 144 0.06 7.48 5.78
CA LEU A 144 -0.58 6.24 6.18
C LEU A 144 -2.03 6.54 6.58
N ASP A 145 -2.97 5.83 5.95
CA ASP A 145 -4.39 5.80 6.27
C ASP A 145 -4.65 4.46 6.98
N ASP A 146 -4.96 4.53 8.26
CA ASP A 146 -5.08 3.40 9.21
C ASP A 146 -6.50 3.20 9.77
#